data_AF-A0A6V7MBM6-F1
#
_entry.id   AF-A0A6V7MBM6-F1
#
_cell.length_a   1.000
_cell.length_b   1.000
_cell.length_c   1.000
_cell.angle_alpha   90.00
_cell.angle_beta   90.00
_cell.angle_gamma   90.00
#
_symmetry.space_group_name_H-M   'P 1'
#
loop_
_entity.id
_entity.type
_entity.pdbx_description
1 polymer ?
#
loop_
_entity_poly.entity_id
_entity_poly.type
_entity_poly.pdbx_seq_one_letter_code
_entity_poly.pdbx_strand_id
1 'polypeptide(L)'
;ELTIELHNFLTEQLPDAEIHVLGIDLDPILIERSEETTKNPSVTFKCLDFFAEERETILSTYLNNLEVPAFDVIFCFSITMWIHLNHGDEGLIKFLEDICRVTRRLVIEPQPWKCYRNASRRLRKRGEADFPLINKLKLTGDMEKHVEDIVCGEKCNFTRLIVTENNTWGRKIMIFDRKSS
;
A
#
# COMPACT_ATOMS: atom_id res chain seq x y z
N GLU A 1 -15.03 3.09 -7.35
CA GLU A 1 -13.81 3.49 -6.61
C GLU A 1 -13.26 2.22 -5.95
N LEU A 2 -11.95 1.99 -5.94
CA LEU A 2 -11.37 0.68 -5.61
C LEU A 2 -11.66 0.24 -4.16
N THR A 3 -11.60 1.17 -3.22
CA THR A 3 -11.87 0.94 -1.79
C THR A 3 -13.31 0.46 -1.57
N ILE A 4 -14.28 1.08 -2.25
CA ILE A 4 -15.69 0.69 -2.21
C ILE A 4 -15.90 -0.70 -2.83
N GLU A 5 -15.31 -0.96 -4.00
CA GLU A 5 -15.42 -2.28 -4.65
C GLU A 5 -14.82 -3.38 -3.77
N LEU A 6 -13.69 -3.09 -3.11
CA LEU A 6 -13.05 -4.01 -2.19
C LEU A 6 -13.92 -4.27 -0.96
N HIS A 7 -14.50 -3.22 -0.36
CA HIS A 7 -15.47 -3.38 0.72
C HIS A 7 -16.62 -4.29 0.30
N ASN A 8 -17.27 -4.00 -0.84
CA ASN A 8 -18.41 -4.78 -1.34
C ASN A 8 -18.04 -6.25 -1.57
N PHE A 9 -16.89 -6.49 -2.21
CA PHE A 9 -16.38 -7.84 -2.42
C PHE A 9 -16.16 -8.58 -1.10
N LEU A 10 -15.50 -7.95 -0.11
CA LEU A 10 -15.25 -8.58 1.18
C LEU A 10 -16.55 -8.85 1.95
N THR A 11 -17.51 -7.93 1.92
CA THR A 11 -18.84 -8.13 2.53
C THR A 11 -19.58 -9.32 1.89
N GLU A 12 -19.48 -9.49 0.58
CA GLU A 12 -20.09 -10.63 -0.13
C GLU A 12 -19.39 -11.95 0.23
N GLN A 13 -18.06 -11.96 0.30
CA GLN A 13 -17.28 -13.17 0.58
C GLN A 13 -17.30 -13.57 2.07
N LEU A 14 -17.60 -12.63 2.97
CA LEU A 14 -17.59 -12.83 4.43
C LEU A 14 -18.93 -12.36 5.03
N PRO A 15 -20.05 -13.05 4.75
CA PRO A 15 -21.38 -12.60 5.16
C PRO A 15 -21.58 -12.55 6.69
N ASP A 16 -20.76 -13.28 7.44
CA ASP A 16 -20.80 -13.33 8.91
C ASP A 16 -19.85 -12.31 9.57
N ALA A 17 -19.12 -11.52 8.79
CA ALA A 17 -18.17 -10.54 9.29
C ALA A 17 -18.64 -9.10 9.03
N GLU A 18 -18.44 -8.23 10.01
CA GLU A 18 -18.57 -6.80 9.82
C GLU A 18 -17.29 -6.25 9.19
N ILE A 19 -17.40 -5.73 7.97
CA ILE A 19 -16.26 -5.26 7.20
C ILE A 19 -16.13 -3.75 7.34
N HIS A 20 -14.99 -3.29 7.84
CA HIS A 20 -14.61 -1.88 7.89
C HIS A 20 -13.38 -1.64 7.02
N VAL A 21 -13.39 -0.59 6.20
CA VAL A 21 -12.29 -0.24 5.29
C VAL A 21 -11.89 1.21 5.45
N LEU A 22 -10.58 1.44 5.56
CA LEU A 22 -9.95 2.76 5.54
C LEU A 22 -9.20 2.95 4.22
N GLY A 23 -9.67 3.86 3.37
CA GLY A 23 -8.97 4.34 2.18
C GLY A 23 -8.08 5.53 2.51
N ILE A 24 -6.79 5.45 2.17
CA ILE A 24 -5.83 6.56 2.35
C ILE A 24 -5.26 6.93 0.98
N ASP A 25 -5.24 8.23 0.71
CA ASP A 25 -4.58 8.81 -0.46
C ASP A 25 -3.92 10.15 -0.07
N LEU A 26 -2.89 10.54 -0.82
CA LEU A 26 -2.20 11.83 -0.63
C LEU A 26 -2.95 12.97 -1.32
N ASP A 27 -3.78 12.68 -2.32
CA ASP A 27 -4.51 13.70 -3.09
C ASP A 27 -5.86 14.03 -2.45
N PRO A 28 -6.03 15.26 -1.90
CA PRO A 28 -7.28 15.65 -1.24
C PRO A 28 -8.47 15.66 -2.20
N ILE A 29 -8.25 15.88 -3.50
CA ILE A 29 -9.33 15.90 -4.51
C ILE A 29 -9.83 14.47 -4.76
N LEU A 30 -8.94 13.47 -4.75
CA LEU A 30 -9.35 12.07 -4.89
C LEU A 30 -10.12 11.59 -3.65
N ILE A 31 -9.73 12.04 -2.47
CA ILE A 31 -10.44 11.75 -1.22
C ILE A 31 -11.83 12.38 -1.22
N GLU A 32 -11.95 13.66 -1.53
CA GLU A 32 -13.24 14.36 -1.62
C GLU A 32 -14.19 13.63 -2.58
N ARG A 33 -13.72 13.29 -3.78
CA ARG A 33 -14.50 12.52 -4.76
C ARG A 33 -14.91 11.15 -4.24
N SER A 34 -14.06 10.48 -3.45
CA SER A 34 -14.36 9.17 -2.90
C SER A 34 -15.42 9.26 -1.80
N GLU A 35 -15.34 10.28 -0.94
CA GLU A 35 -16.35 10.57 0.10
C GLU A 35 -17.71 10.92 -0.52
N GLU A 36 -17.75 11.59 -1.67
CA GLU A 36 -19.00 11.86 -2.39
C GLU A 36 -19.66 10.59 -2.95
N THR A 37 -18.88 9.52 -3.21
CA THR A 37 -19.39 8.30 -3.86
C THR A 37 -20.07 7.31 -2.92
N THR A 38 -19.90 7.44 -1.60
CA THR A 38 -20.53 6.53 -0.63
C THR A 38 -20.88 7.23 0.67
N LYS A 39 -22.02 6.84 1.26
CA LYS A 39 -22.42 7.23 2.62
C LYS A 39 -22.33 6.08 3.62
N ASN A 40 -21.70 4.97 3.21
CA ASN A 40 -21.55 3.81 4.08
C ASN A 40 -20.57 4.15 5.23
N PRO A 41 -21.01 4.12 6.50
CA PRO A 41 -20.13 4.43 7.64
C PRO A 41 -18.97 3.44 7.80
N SER A 42 -19.09 2.23 7.25
CA SER A 42 -18.02 1.22 7.28
C SER A 42 -16.91 1.46 6.24
N VAL A 43 -17.06 2.48 5.38
CA VAL A 43 -16.01 2.91 4.44
C VAL A 43 -15.60 4.33 4.80
N THR A 44 -14.37 4.49 5.29
CA THR A 44 -13.80 5.79 5.65
C THR A 44 -12.68 6.15 4.70
N PHE A 45 -12.60 7.43 4.32
CA PHE A 45 -11.47 7.96 3.55
C PHE A 45 -10.68 8.97 4.38
N LYS A 46 -9.37 9.02 4.17
CA LYS A 46 -8.48 10.03 4.77
C LYS A 46 -7.43 10.50 3.79
N CYS A 47 -7.37 11.83 3.62
CA CYS A 47 -6.23 12.48 2.97
C CYS A 47 -5.05 12.47 3.94
N LEU A 48 -4.02 11.69 3.63
CA LEU A 48 -2.87 11.51 4.51
C LEU A 48 -1.61 11.21 3.70
N ASP A 49 -0.55 11.98 3.95
CA ASP A 49 0.80 11.58 3.59
C ASP A 49 1.28 10.52 4.60
N PHE A 50 1.56 9.31 4.11
CA PHE A 50 2.02 8.22 4.96
C PHE A 50 3.40 8.47 5.61
N PHE A 51 4.13 9.51 5.20
CA PHE A 51 5.37 9.94 5.84
C PHE A 51 5.19 11.12 6.80
N ALA A 52 3.97 11.64 6.97
CA ALA A 52 3.70 12.75 7.88
C ALA A 52 3.57 12.31 9.35
N GLU A 53 3.77 13.27 10.26
CA GLU A 53 3.82 13.04 11.71
C GLU A 53 2.45 12.59 12.26
N GLU A 54 1.36 13.11 11.70
CA GLU A 54 -0.01 12.81 12.11
C GLU A 54 -0.48 11.39 11.77
N ARG A 55 0.25 10.65 10.92
CA ARG A 55 -0.11 9.29 10.50
C ARG A 55 -0.45 8.40 11.69
N GLU A 56 0.42 8.37 12.69
CA GLU A 56 0.26 7.46 13.83
C GLU A 56 -1.03 7.77 14.60
N THR A 57 -1.33 9.05 14.81
CA THR A 57 -2.57 9.51 15.43
C THR A 57 -3.79 9.14 14.61
N ILE A 58 -3.76 9.30 13.28
CA ILE A 58 -4.89 8.97 12.40
C ILE A 58 -5.16 7.47 12.41
N LEU A 59 -4.14 6.64 12.24
CA LEU A 59 -4.29 5.19 12.22
C LEU A 59 -4.74 4.65 13.58
N SER A 60 -4.14 5.12 14.69
CA SER A 60 -4.54 4.69 16.04
C SER A 60 -5.95 5.13 16.39
N THR A 61 -6.36 6.35 16.02
CA THR A 61 -7.74 6.83 16.23
C THR A 61 -8.75 5.94 15.49
N TYR A 62 -8.47 5.59 14.23
CA TYR A 62 -9.33 4.71 13.46
C TYR A 62 -9.48 3.32 14.10
N LEU A 63 -8.36 2.69 14.48
CA LEU A 63 -8.36 1.37 15.13
C LEU A 63 -9.04 1.40 16.50
N ASN A 64 -8.80 2.44 17.30
CA ASN A 64 -9.41 2.61 18.62
C ASN A 64 -10.93 2.79 18.53
N ASN A 65 -11.43 3.53 17.53
CA ASN A 65 -12.87 3.70 17.32
C ASN A 65 -13.58 2.38 16.95
N LEU A 66 -12.84 1.42 16.38
CA LEU A 66 -13.32 0.07 16.06
C LEU A 66 -12.98 -0.95 17.15
N GLU A 67 -12.34 -0.53 18.24
CA GLU A 67 -11.89 -1.39 19.35
C GLU A 67 -11.01 -2.58 18.90
N VAL A 68 -10.23 -2.39 17.82
CA VAL A 68 -9.31 -3.41 17.30
C VAL A 68 -7.85 -3.01 17.51
N PRO A 69 -6.95 -3.97 17.82
CA PRO A 69 -5.55 -3.65 18.13
C PRO A 69 -4.67 -3.44 16.89
N ALA A 70 -5.12 -3.88 15.72
CA ALA A 70 -4.38 -3.84 14.45
C ALA A 70 -5.32 -4.10 13.28
N PHE A 71 -4.90 -3.70 12.07
CA PHE A 71 -5.60 -4.04 10.83
C PHE A 71 -5.49 -5.53 10.55
N ASP A 72 -6.60 -6.17 10.17
CA ASP A 72 -6.56 -7.58 9.75
C ASP A 72 -5.77 -7.75 8.45
N VAL A 73 -5.92 -6.81 7.52
CA VAL A 73 -5.20 -6.79 6.25
C VAL A 73 -4.89 -5.36 5.81
N ILE A 74 -3.70 -5.14 5.25
CA ILE A 74 -3.35 -3.92 4.53
C ILE A 74 -3.12 -4.25 3.06
N PHE A 75 -3.74 -3.45 2.19
CA PHE A 75 -3.60 -3.53 0.74
C PHE A 75 -2.69 -2.41 0.23
N CYS A 76 -1.70 -2.78 -0.58
CA CYS A 76 -0.76 -1.86 -1.22
C CYS A 76 -0.76 -2.11 -2.73
N PHE A 77 -1.84 -1.67 -3.39
CA PHE A 77 -1.98 -1.84 -4.82
C PHE A 77 -1.29 -0.70 -5.57
N SER A 78 -0.23 -1.00 -6.34
CA SER A 78 0.37 -0.03 -7.25
C SER A 78 0.87 1.27 -6.59
N ILE A 79 1.41 1.18 -5.37
CA ILE A 79 1.95 2.35 -4.65
C ILE A 79 3.44 2.26 -4.33
N THR A 80 4.04 1.07 -4.27
CA THR A 80 5.43 0.88 -3.83
C THR A 80 6.44 1.62 -4.72
N MET A 81 6.20 1.70 -6.04
CA MET A 81 7.04 2.47 -6.95
C MET A 81 7.03 3.96 -6.63
N TRP A 82 5.87 4.54 -6.33
CA TRP A 82 5.75 5.97 -6.06
C TRP A 82 6.43 6.35 -4.76
N ILE A 83 6.27 5.53 -3.73
CA ILE A 83 7.00 5.68 -2.47
C ILE A 83 8.51 5.61 -2.74
N HIS A 84 8.95 4.60 -3.46
CA HIS A 84 10.37 4.39 -3.74
C HIS A 84 10.99 5.54 -4.56
N LEU A 85 10.29 6.05 -5.57
CA LEU A 85 10.77 7.18 -6.39
C LEU A 85 10.88 8.49 -5.60
N ASN A 86 9.99 8.74 -4.63
CA ASN A 86 9.94 9.99 -3.87
C ASN A 86 10.79 9.96 -2.59
N HIS A 87 10.91 8.79 -1.93
CA HIS A 87 11.56 8.65 -0.63
C HIS A 87 12.80 7.73 -0.65
N GLY A 88 13.16 7.17 -1.82
CA GLY A 88 14.35 6.35 -1.99
C GLY A 88 14.24 4.97 -1.36
N ASP A 89 15.36 4.22 -1.37
CA ASP A 89 15.42 2.85 -0.83
C ASP A 89 14.96 2.84 0.65
N GLU A 90 15.46 3.79 1.44
CA GLU A 90 15.11 3.95 2.87
C GLU A 90 13.61 4.23 3.07
N GLY A 91 13.01 5.02 2.19
CA GLY A 91 11.57 5.29 2.23
C GLY A 91 10.74 4.03 1.96
N LEU A 92 11.13 3.24 0.95
CA LEU A 92 10.45 1.97 0.67
C LEU A 92 10.58 0.99 1.83
N ILE A 93 11.78 0.84 2.39
CA ILE A 93 12.05 -0.02 3.54
C ILE A 93 11.21 0.42 4.74
N LYS A 94 11.27 1.72 5.09
CA LYS A 94 10.51 2.29 6.20
C LYS A 94 9.00 2.10 6.02
N PHE A 95 8.48 2.35 4.82
CA PHE A 95 7.07 2.15 4.53
C PHE A 95 6.62 0.71 4.80
N LEU A 96 7.36 -0.27 4.24
CA LEU A 96 7.05 -1.68 4.41
C LEU A 96 7.18 -2.13 5.88
N GLU A 97 8.22 -1.69 6.58
CA GLU A 97 8.40 -1.95 8.01
C GLU A 97 7.28 -1.34 8.87
N ASP A 98 6.81 -0.13 8.53
CA ASP A 98 5.74 0.55 9.27
C ASP A 98 4.39 -0.16 9.09
N ILE A 99 4.02 -0.53 7.85
CA ILE A 99 2.76 -1.27 7.62
C ILE A 99 2.80 -2.67 8.21
N CYS A 100 3.98 -3.33 8.24
CA CYS A 100 4.13 -4.62 8.91
C CYS A 100 3.63 -4.52 10.35
N ARG A 101 4.07 -3.50 11.11
CA ARG A 101 3.79 -3.36 12.56
C ARG A 101 2.30 -3.29 12.91
N VAL A 102 1.48 -2.76 12.02
CA VAL A 102 0.07 -2.47 12.29
C VAL A 102 -0.89 -3.45 11.61
N THR A 103 -0.39 -4.56 11.05
CA THR A 103 -1.26 -5.56 10.40
C THR A 103 -0.89 -7.02 10.67
N ARG A 104 -1.87 -7.90 10.42
CA ARG A 104 -1.71 -9.37 10.42
C ARG A 104 -1.40 -9.94 9.04
N ARG A 105 -1.89 -9.29 7.97
CA ARG A 105 -1.73 -9.74 6.58
C ARG A 105 -1.41 -8.56 5.66
N LEU A 106 -0.51 -8.79 4.71
CA LEU A 106 -0.16 -7.82 3.68
C LEU A 106 -0.52 -8.35 2.30
N VAL A 107 -1.13 -7.50 1.47
CA VAL A 107 -1.41 -7.76 0.07
C VAL A 107 -0.77 -6.66 -0.75
N ILE A 108 0.32 -6.98 -1.46
CA ILE A 108 1.16 -5.99 -2.14
C ILE A 108 1.21 -6.30 -3.64
N GLU A 109 0.92 -5.31 -4.48
CA GLU A 109 1.16 -5.36 -5.93
C GLU A 109 2.36 -4.46 -6.26
N PRO A 110 3.61 -4.98 -6.23
CA PRO A 110 4.77 -4.17 -6.57
C PRO A 110 4.81 -3.86 -8.06
N GLN A 111 5.03 -2.59 -8.42
CA GLN A 111 5.21 -2.27 -9.84
C GLN A 111 6.62 -2.66 -10.32
N PRO A 112 6.75 -3.38 -11.45
CA PRO A 112 8.05 -3.81 -11.94
C PRO A 112 8.96 -2.64 -12.32
N TRP A 113 10.28 -2.86 -12.32
CA TRP A 113 11.28 -1.82 -12.62
C TRP A 113 11.08 -1.09 -13.95
N LYS A 114 10.47 -1.74 -14.96
CA LYS A 114 10.08 -1.09 -16.23
C LYS A 114 9.16 0.12 -16.02
N CYS A 115 8.32 0.11 -14.99
CA CYS A 115 7.41 1.19 -14.65
C CYS A 115 8.14 2.45 -14.15
N TYR A 116 9.25 2.29 -13.41
CA TYR A 116 10.10 3.40 -12.95
C TYR A 116 10.63 4.21 -14.13
N ARG A 117 11.21 3.51 -15.13
CA ARG A 117 11.71 4.13 -16.37
C ARG A 117 10.62 4.82 -17.16
N ASN A 118 9.41 4.25 -17.18
CA ASN A 118 8.26 4.84 -17.85
C ASN A 118 7.77 6.12 -17.14
N ALA A 119 7.74 6.14 -15.82
CA ALA A 119 7.38 7.33 -15.03
C ALA A 119 8.37 8.47 -15.29
N SER A 120 9.66 8.19 -15.16
CA SER A 120 10.76 9.13 -15.44
C SER A 120 10.72 9.66 -16.88
N ARG A 121 10.48 8.78 -17.87
CA ARG A 121 10.29 9.19 -19.28
C ARG A 121 9.08 10.12 -19.47
N ARG A 122 7.98 9.91 -18.72
CA ARG A 122 6.80 10.77 -18.81
C ARG A 122 7.09 12.18 -18.30
N LEU A 123 7.83 12.35 -17.20
CA LEU A 123 8.23 13.66 -16.68
C LEU A 123 9.08 14.43 -17.69
N ARG A 124 10.11 13.77 -18.25
CA ARG A 124 10.95 14.38 -19.30
C ARG A 124 10.15 14.83 -20.52
N LYS A 125 9.15 14.05 -20.95
CA LYS A 125 8.27 14.42 -22.07
C LYS A 125 7.41 15.64 -21.79
N ARG A 126 7.11 15.94 -20.52
CA ARG A 126 6.36 17.12 -20.08
C ARG A 126 7.26 18.33 -19.80
N GLY A 127 8.59 18.18 -19.94
CA GLY A 127 9.54 19.21 -19.55
C GLY A 127 9.70 19.37 -18.03
N GLU A 128 9.20 18.41 -17.26
CA GLU A 128 9.30 18.40 -15.80
C GLU A 128 10.64 17.80 -15.36
N ALA A 129 11.12 18.20 -14.18
CA ALA A 129 12.28 17.60 -13.55
C ALA A 129 12.02 16.11 -13.26
N ASP A 130 13.06 15.27 -13.36
CA ASP A 130 12.97 13.86 -13.02
C ASP A 130 12.87 13.66 -11.49
N PHE A 131 12.58 12.44 -11.05
CA PHE A 131 12.56 12.12 -9.63
C PHE A 131 13.97 12.31 -9.02
N PRO A 132 14.10 13.06 -7.92
CA PRO A 132 15.41 13.47 -7.40
C PRO A 132 16.30 12.29 -6.95
N LEU A 133 15.68 11.16 -6.62
CA LEU A 133 16.35 9.98 -6.09
C LEU A 133 16.52 8.86 -7.11
N ILE A 134 15.97 8.94 -8.33
CA ILE A 134 15.95 7.80 -9.28
C ILE A 134 17.33 7.25 -9.62
N ASN A 135 18.33 8.12 -9.74
CA ASN A 135 19.71 7.75 -10.04
C ASN A 135 20.51 7.30 -8.80
N LYS A 136 19.90 7.39 -7.60
CA LYS A 136 20.49 6.98 -6.32
C LYS A 136 19.90 5.67 -5.80
N LEU A 137 18.83 5.16 -6.42
CA LEU A 137 18.18 3.92 -6.00
C LEU A 137 19.11 2.73 -6.18
N LYS A 138 19.21 1.89 -5.15
CA LYS A 138 19.99 0.66 -5.15
C LYS A 138 19.09 -0.57 -5.28
N LEU A 139 17.86 -0.52 -4.77
CA LEU A 139 16.86 -1.59 -4.87
C LEU A 139 16.24 -1.60 -6.28
N THR A 140 17.02 -2.02 -7.27
CA THR A 140 16.63 -1.99 -8.68
C THR A 140 16.41 -3.39 -9.24
N GLY A 141 15.71 -3.49 -10.38
CA GLY A 141 15.50 -4.76 -11.08
C GLY A 141 14.29 -5.55 -10.56
N ASP A 142 14.53 -6.60 -9.79
CA ASP A 142 13.46 -7.49 -9.31
C ASP A 142 12.77 -6.90 -8.08
N MET A 143 11.73 -6.09 -8.33
CA MET A 143 10.98 -5.42 -7.27
C MET A 143 10.15 -6.37 -6.41
N GLU A 144 9.73 -7.51 -6.96
CA GLU A 144 9.01 -8.55 -6.20
C GLU A 144 9.94 -9.13 -5.15
N LYS A 145 11.17 -9.47 -5.57
CA LYS A 145 12.19 -9.97 -4.65
C LYS A 145 12.56 -8.96 -3.56
N HIS A 146 12.76 -7.68 -3.91
CA HIS A 146 13.09 -6.66 -2.91
C HIS A 146 11.98 -6.47 -1.88
N VAL A 147 10.72 -6.47 -2.30
CA VAL A 147 9.58 -6.41 -1.37
C VAL A 147 9.54 -7.65 -0.48
N GLU A 148 9.73 -8.85 -1.04
CA GLU A 148 9.78 -10.10 -0.26
C GLU A 148 10.90 -10.08 0.77
N ASP A 149 12.11 -9.68 0.38
CA ASP A 149 13.28 -9.66 1.27
C ASP A 149 13.06 -8.71 2.46
N ILE A 150 12.40 -7.56 2.24
CA ILE A 150 12.07 -6.60 3.31
C ILE A 150 10.96 -7.15 4.22
N VAL A 151 9.84 -7.61 3.63
CA VAL A 151 8.65 -8.06 4.39
C VAL A 151 8.92 -9.37 5.14
N CYS A 152 9.67 -10.29 4.55
CA CYS A 152 10.08 -11.53 5.21
C CYS A 152 11.35 -11.40 6.07
N GLY A 153 11.95 -10.21 6.10
CA GLY A 153 13.10 -9.89 6.94
C GLY A 153 12.78 -9.89 8.44
N GLU A 154 13.84 -9.87 9.25
CA GLU A 154 13.77 -10.01 10.71
C GLU A 154 12.87 -8.98 11.39
N LYS A 155 12.80 -7.75 10.86
CA LYS A 155 12.02 -6.66 11.45
C LYS A 155 10.50 -6.79 11.26
N CYS A 156 10.06 -7.48 10.21
CA CYS A 156 8.64 -7.58 9.88
C CYS A 156 8.00 -8.85 10.44
N ASN A 157 8.74 -9.97 10.49
CA ASN A 157 8.24 -11.28 10.95
C ASN A 157 7.05 -11.81 10.13
N PHE A 158 7.05 -11.61 8.81
CA PHE A 158 6.08 -12.20 7.89
C PHE A 158 6.67 -13.39 7.12
N THR A 159 5.78 -14.23 6.61
CA THR A 159 6.10 -15.24 5.58
C THR A 159 5.26 -15.00 4.35
N ARG A 160 5.81 -15.27 3.18
CA ARG A 160 5.06 -15.24 1.92
C ARG A 160 4.08 -16.41 1.91
N LEU A 161 2.81 -16.10 1.72
CA LEU A 161 1.73 -17.08 1.61
C LEU A 161 1.51 -17.47 0.13
N ILE A 162 1.22 -16.50 -0.72
CA ILE A 162 0.88 -16.70 -2.13
C ILE A 162 1.53 -15.61 -2.98
N VAL A 163 1.92 -15.98 -4.21
CA VAL A 163 2.19 -15.02 -5.30
C VAL A 163 1.31 -15.43 -6.46
N THR A 164 0.53 -14.50 -7.00
CA THR A 164 -0.34 -14.79 -8.14
C THR A 164 0.47 -14.91 -9.42
N GLU A 165 -0.16 -15.48 -10.45
CA GLU A 165 0.28 -15.28 -11.82
C GLU A 165 0.22 -13.79 -12.21
N ASN A 166 0.89 -13.46 -13.32
CA ASN A 166 0.83 -12.13 -13.88
C ASN A 166 -0.59 -11.76 -14.32
N ASN A 167 -1.08 -10.60 -13.90
CA ASN A 167 -2.27 -9.98 -14.47
C ASN A 167 -1.99 -9.44 -15.88
N THR A 168 -3.01 -8.87 -16.52
CA THR A 168 -2.94 -8.30 -17.89
C THR A 168 -1.93 -7.15 -18.02
N TRP A 169 -1.47 -6.56 -16.91
CA TRP A 169 -0.43 -5.53 -16.87
C TRP A 169 0.98 -6.10 -16.62
N GLY A 170 1.10 -7.43 -16.50
CA GLY A 170 2.34 -8.11 -16.18
C GLY A 170 2.82 -7.79 -14.77
N ARG A 171 1.90 -7.79 -13.80
CA ARG A 171 2.16 -7.59 -12.38
C ARG A 171 1.59 -8.75 -11.58
N LYS A 172 2.24 -9.09 -10.47
CA LYS A 172 1.78 -10.11 -9.53
C LYS A 172 1.29 -9.45 -8.26
N ILE A 173 0.35 -10.11 -7.59
CA ILE A 173 -0.05 -9.79 -6.22
C ILE A 173 0.68 -10.77 -5.29
N MET A 174 1.29 -10.22 -4.26
CA MET A 174 2.00 -10.97 -3.23
C MET A 174 1.23 -10.87 -1.92
N ILE A 175 0.90 -12.01 -1.33
CA ILE A 175 0.19 -12.10 -0.06
C ILE A 175 1.15 -12.64 0.99
N PHE A 176 1.22 -11.97 2.13
CA PHE A 176 2.07 -12.33 3.26
C PHE A 176 1.25 -12.42 4.53
N ASP A 177 1.57 -13.42 5.35
CA ASP A 177 1.00 -13.57 6.70
C ASP A 177 2.05 -13.38 7.77
N ARG A 178 1.67 -12.70 8.85
CA ARG A 178 2.49 -12.60 10.04
C ARG A 178 2.71 -14.00 10.61
N LYS A 179 3.98 -14.35 10.88
CA LYS A 179 4.31 -15.64 11.49
C LYS A 179 3.65 -15.72 12.86
N SER A 180 2.94 -16.82 13.12
CA SER A 180 2.48 -17.15 14.47
C SER A 180 3.72 -17.35 15.35
N SER A 181 3.78 -16.62 16.47
CA SER A 181 4.79 -16.83 17.51
C SER A 181 4.69 -18.22 18.12
#